data_AF-A0A6J6R2H9-F1
#
_entry.id   AF-A0A6J6R2H9-F1
#
_cell.length_a   1.000
_cell.length_b   1.000
_cell.length_c   1.000
_cell.angle_alpha   90.00
_cell.angle_beta   90.00
_cell.angle_gamma   90.00
#
_symmetry.space_group_name_H-M   'P 1'
#
loop_
_entity.id
_entity.type
_entity.pdbx_description
1 polymer ?
#
loop_
_entity_poly.entity_id
_entity_poly.type
_entity_poly.pdbx_seq_one_letter_code
_entity_poly.pdbx_strand_id
1 'polypeptide(L)' 'MFSVIDAAFAQRRKSLRAALSQFAGSPALSESALVAAGIDPGARGEALGVADFARLADALGQSAQSARNA' A
#
# COMPACT_ATOMS: atom_id res chain seq x y z
N MET A 1 4.61 -3.46 8.57
CA MET A 1 3.14 -3.67 8.62
C MET A 1 2.41 -2.53 9.33
N PHE A 2 2.64 -2.26 10.63
CA PHE A 2 1.88 -1.23 11.37
C PHE A 2 1.89 0.16 10.70
N SER A 3 3.03 0.64 10.21
CA SER A 3 3.10 1.92 9.50
C SER A 3 2.26 1.97 8.20
N VAL A 4 2.04 0.82 7.55
CA VAL A 4 1.18 0.72 6.35
C VAL A 4 -0.29 0.83 6.76
N ILE A 5 -0.66 0.22 7.90
CA ILE A 5 -1.99 0.34 8.49
C ILE A 5 -2.24 1.80 8.87
N ASP A 6 -1.31 2.42 9.59
CA ASP A 6 -1.42 3.83 10.00
C ASP A 6 -1.61 4.74 8.78
N ALA A 7 -0.81 4.54 7.72
CA ALA A 7 -0.93 5.30 6.48
C ALA A 7 -2.28 5.07 5.77
N ALA A 8 -2.77 3.83 5.73
CA ALA A 8 -4.08 3.51 5.15
C ALA A 8 -5.24 4.17 5.91
N PHE A 9 -5.14 4.26 7.24
CA PHE A 9 -6.19 4.84 8.09
C PHE A 9 -6.04 6.35 8.35
N ALA A 10 -4.89 6.96 8.05
CA ALA A 10 -4.69 8.41 8.10
C ALA A 10 -5.68 9.17 7.20
N GLN A 11 -6.21 8.51 6.15
CA GLN A 11 -7.17 9.08 5.21
C GLN A 11 -8.36 8.13 4.96
N ARG A 12 -9.09 7.76 6.03
CA ARG A 12 -10.20 6.78 6.04
C ARG A 12 -11.18 6.78 4.85
N ARG A 13 -11.47 7.94 4.26
CA ARG A 13 -12.46 8.06 3.17
C ARG A 13 -11.89 7.91 1.77
N LYS A 14 -10.56 7.82 1.61
CA LYS A 14 -9.91 7.71 0.32
C LYS A 14 -9.68 6.26 -0.06
N SER A 15 -9.50 6.02 -1.36
CA SER A 15 -8.98 4.74 -1.84
C SER A 15 -7.58 4.49 -1.30
N LEU A 16 -7.19 3.22 -1.18
CA LEU A 16 -5.86 2.82 -0.75
C LEU A 16 -4.77 3.41 -1.63
N ARG A 17 -4.99 3.47 -2.95
CA ARG A 17 -4.07 4.13 -3.88
C ARG A 17 -3.74 5.56 -3.43
N ALA A 18 -4.75 6.33 -3.07
CA ALA A 18 -4.60 7.71 -2.63
C ALA A 18 -4.05 7.81 -1.20
N ALA A 19 -4.57 7.02 -0.26
CA ALA A 19 -4.15 7.03 1.14
C ALA A 19 -2.66 6.69 1.31
N LEU A 20 -2.15 5.73 0.51
CA LEU A 20 -0.77 5.26 0.57
C LEU A 20 0.17 5.98 -0.40
N SER A 21 -0.31 6.94 -1.20
CA SER A 21 0.51 7.63 -2.21
C SER A 21 1.76 8.30 -1.63
N GLN A 22 1.65 8.95 -0.47
CA GLN A 22 2.81 9.57 0.19
C GLN A 22 3.74 8.53 0.80
N PHE A 23 3.18 7.46 1.37
CA PHE A 23 3.96 6.38 1.96
C PHE A 23 4.77 5.60 0.91
N ALA A 24 4.16 5.33 -0.25
CA ALA A 24 4.79 4.65 -1.38
C ALA A 24 5.64 5.59 -2.27
N GLY A 25 5.64 6.89 -2.02
CA GLY A 25 6.36 7.90 -2.80
C GLY A 25 5.61 8.44 -4.02
N SER A 26 4.63 7.70 -4.56
CA SER A 26 3.69 8.24 -5.56
C SER A 26 2.39 7.42 -5.63
N PRO A 27 1.31 7.98 -6.23
CA PRO A 27 0.10 7.20 -6.51
C PRO A 27 0.34 5.99 -7.43
N ALA A 28 1.32 6.03 -8.33
CA ALA A 28 1.64 4.94 -9.24
C ALA A 28 2.39 3.79 -8.53
N LEU A 29 3.31 4.13 -7.63
CA LEU A 29 4.00 3.14 -6.80
C LEU A 29 3.05 2.47 -5.80
N SER A 30 2.14 3.25 -5.22
CA SER A 30 1.06 2.74 -4.38
C SER A 30 0.19 1.72 -5.11
N GLU A 31 -0.27 2.06 -6.32
CA GLU A 31 -1.06 1.17 -7.17
C GLU A 31 -0.28 -0.10 -7.55
N SER A 32 0.98 0.03 -7.92
CA SER A 32 1.82 -1.13 -8.28
C SER A 32 1.97 -2.10 -7.10
N ALA A 33 2.18 -1.59 -5.88
CA ALA A 33 2.27 -2.42 -4.69
C ALA A 33 0.93 -3.08 -4.31
N LEU A 34 -0.19 -2.36 -4.47
CA LEU A 34 -1.53 -2.90 -4.23
C LEU A 34 -1.84 -4.04 -5.20
N VAL A 35 -1.57 -3.85 -6.50
CA VAL A 35 -1.74 -4.90 -7.52
C VAL A 35 -0.82 -6.09 -7.25
N ALA A 36 0.45 -5.86 -6.90
CA ALA A 36 1.38 -6.93 -6.55
C ALA A 36 0.93 -7.74 -5.31
N ALA A 37 0.22 -7.09 -4.37
CA ALA A 37 -0.36 -7.73 -3.20
C ALA A 37 -1.72 -8.39 -3.45
N GLY A 38 -2.27 -8.29 -4.68
CA GLY A 38 -3.58 -8.81 -5.05
C GLY A 38 -4.76 -7.99 -4.50
N ILE A 39 -4.56 -6.70 -4.25
CA ILE A 39 -5.53 -5.79 -3.62
C ILE A 39 -6.04 -4.78 -4.65
N ASP A 40 -7.36 -4.56 -4.66
CA ASP A 40 -7.97 -3.51 -5.49
C ASP A 40 -7.46 -2.11 -5.05
N PRO A 41 -6.81 -1.33 -5.92
CA PRO A 41 -6.34 0.02 -5.60
C PRO A 41 -7.46 1.00 -5.21
N GLY A 42 -8.69 0.72 -5.63
CA GLY A 42 -9.91 1.48 -5.31
C GLY A 42 -10.51 1.15 -3.94
N ALA A 43 -10.12 0.04 -3.31
CA ALA A 43 -10.63 -0.36 -2.01
C ALA A 43 -10.27 0.66 -0.92
N ARG A 44 -11.02 0.63 0.19
CA ARG A 44 -10.72 1.42 1.40
C ARG A 44 -10.00 0.58 2.44
N GLY A 45 -9.30 1.23 3.37
CA GLY A 45 -8.55 0.56 4.43
C GLY A 45 -9.38 -0.36 5.31
N GLU A 46 -10.65 -0.02 5.59
CA GLU A 46 -11.56 -0.86 6.36
C GLU A 46 -12.01 -2.15 5.66
N ALA A 47 -11.78 -2.29 4.34
CA ALA A 47 -12.16 -3.48 3.59
C ALA A 47 -11.09 -4.59 3.65
N LEU A 48 -9.90 -4.29 4.15
CA LEU A 48 -8.76 -5.22 4.18
C LEU A 48 -8.68 -5.96 5.51
N GLY A 49 -8.32 -7.24 5.44
CA GLY A 49 -7.93 -8.04 6.59
C GLY A 49 -6.44 -7.87 6.94
N VAL A 50 -6.05 -8.42 8.09
CA VAL A 50 -4.66 -8.42 8.58
C VAL A 50 -3.70 -9.05 7.55
N ALA A 51 -4.10 -10.14 6.91
CA ALA A 51 -3.30 -10.81 5.90
C ALA A 51 -3.07 -9.95 4.64
N ASP A 52 -4.04 -9.13 4.25
CA ASP A 52 -3.90 -8.20 3.12
C ASP A 52 -2.85 -7.13 3.44
N PHE A 53 -2.91 -6.57 4.65
CA PHE A 53 -1.91 -5.60 5.09
C PHE A 53 -0.50 -6.19 5.21
N ALA A 54 -0.38 -7.47 5.57
CA ALA A 54 0.91 -8.16 5.57
C ALA A 54 1.48 -8.27 4.15
N ARG A 55 0.69 -8.79 3.19
CA ARG A 55 1.10 -8.89 1.77
C ARG A 55 1.46 -7.52 1.18
N LEU A 56 0.70 -6.49 1.52
CA LEU A 56 0.96 -5.14 1.05
C LEU A 56 2.27 -4.58 1.60
N ALA A 57 2.57 -4.84 2.88
CA ALA A 57 3.83 -4.41 3.48
C ALA A 57 5.03 -5.09 2.80
N ASP A 58 4.92 -6.38 2.47
CA ASP A 58 5.96 -7.11 1.74
C ASP A 58 6.15 -6.54 0.33
N ALA A 59 5.06 -6.29 -0.41
CA ALA A 59 5.11 -5.69 -1.75
C ALA A 59 5.79 -4.31 -1.75
N LEU A 60 5.44 -3.44 -0.79
CA LEU A 60 6.05 -2.12 -0.63
C LEU A 60 7.55 -2.21 -0.29
N GLY A 61 7.94 -3.19 0.54
CA GLY A 61 9.35 -3.47 0.85
C GLY A 61 10.15 -3.94 -0.38
N GLN A 62 9.54 -4.78 -1.21
CA GLN A 62 10.15 -5.29 -2.44
C GLN A 62 10.38 -4.17 -3.47
N SER A 63 9.41 -3.27 -3.66
CA SER A 63 9.56 -2.11 -4.55
C SER A 63 10.69 -1.18 -4.12
N ALA A 64 10.81 -0.91 -2.82
CA ALA A 64 11.89 -0.08 -2.28
C ALA A 64 13.27 -0.73 -2.46
N GLN A 65 13.36 -2.07 -2.38
CA GLN A 65 14.61 -2.78 -2.60
C GLN A 65 15.04 -2.77 -4.07
N SER A 66 14.10 -2.95 -5.01
CA SER A 66 14.40 -2.87 -6.44
C SER A 66 14.94 -1.50 -6.84
N ALA A 67 14.43 -0.42 -6.25
CA ALA A 67 14.94 0.93 -6.47
C ALA A 67 16.33 1.19 -5.89
N ARG A 68 16.78 0.41 -4.89
CA ARG A 68 18.13 0.51 -4.31
C ARG A 68 19.19 -0.30 -5.06
N ASN A 69 18.76 -1.33 -5.78
CA ASN A 69 19.66 -2.25 -6.48
C ASN A 69 19.89 -1.87 -7.96
N ALA A 70 19.16 -0.87 -8.46
CA ALA A 70 19.26 -0.32 -9.81
C ALA A 70 20.07 0.99 -9.79
#